data_AF-A0A4Q5NJK2-F1
#
_entry.id   AF-A0A4Q5NJK2-F1
#
_cell.length_a   1.000
_cell.length_b   1.000
_cell.length_c   1.000
_cell.angle_alpha   90.00
_cell.angle_beta   90.00
_cell.angle_gamma   90.00
#
_symmetry.space_group_name_H-M   'P 1'
#
loop_
_entity.id
_entity.type
_entity.pdbx_description
1 polymer ?
#
loop_
_entity_poly.entity_id
_entity_poly.type
_entity_poly.pdbx_seq_one_letter_code
_entity_poly.pdbx_strand_id
1 'polypeptide(L)'
;MVGEKKQFSNLGKLQGKSIQTFTNDSISVKKTKNLLVKVDEEVIDEFKVVAFEYYKKTKQLSLFSFRHYLALVLYNMEDSFKKSYGTILMPDEDYLKFYQRRGNKASIEERDIKVMGNISFLLPLKYTELYYRLMHTYYINKMAHLSSYSISQFFYFINEYIRTADLKHYEVHI
;
A
#
# COMPACT_ATOMS: atom_id res chain seq x y z
N MET A 1 53.46 -10.22 29.66
CA MET A 1 54.26 -9.54 28.61
C MET A 1 54.72 -10.59 27.62
N VAL A 2 54.38 -10.36 26.34
CA VAL A 2 55.07 -10.73 25.09
C VAL A 2 55.64 -12.15 24.93
N GLY A 3 55.25 -12.81 23.84
CA GLY A 3 56.03 -13.92 23.26
C GLY A 3 55.25 -14.84 22.32
N GLU A 4 54.89 -14.29 21.15
CA GLU A 4 54.89 -14.90 19.81
C GLU A 4 54.82 -16.43 19.67
N LYS A 5 53.79 -16.91 18.95
CA LYS A 5 53.83 -18.21 18.26
C LYS A 5 53.30 -18.11 16.84
N LYS A 6 54.15 -18.63 15.94
CA LYS A 6 53.90 -19.24 14.62
C LYS A 6 54.09 -18.35 13.39
N GLN A 7 55.31 -18.43 12.87
CA GLN A 7 55.58 -18.64 11.44
C GLN A 7 54.61 -19.66 10.84
N PHE A 8 54.13 -19.41 9.62
CA PHE A 8 54.19 -20.39 8.52
C PHE A 8 54.14 -19.67 7.16
N SER A 9 55.31 -19.65 6.53
CA SER A 9 55.59 -19.81 5.09
C SER A 9 54.57 -19.36 4.04
N ASN A 10 55.02 -18.38 3.26
CA ASN A 10 54.74 -18.23 1.83
C ASN A 10 54.83 -19.57 1.07
N LEU A 11 53.78 -19.90 0.32
CA LEU A 11 53.87 -20.70 -0.89
C LEU A 11 53.27 -19.89 -2.03
N GLY A 12 54.15 -19.48 -2.94
CA GLY A 12 53.81 -18.73 -4.12
C GLY A 12 53.05 -19.55 -5.16
N LYS A 13 52.15 -18.85 -5.85
CA LYS A 13 51.84 -18.90 -7.28
C LYS A 13 51.75 -20.28 -7.91
N LEU A 14 50.54 -20.67 -8.31
CA LEU A 14 50.30 -21.29 -9.61
C LEU A 14 48.91 -20.88 -10.15
N GLN A 15 48.97 -20.21 -11.30
CA GLN A 15 48.07 -20.30 -12.45
C GLN A 15 46.78 -19.46 -12.49
N GLY A 16 46.66 -18.82 -13.65
CA GLY A 16 45.60 -17.89 -13.99
C GLY A 16 44.24 -18.56 -14.10
N LYS A 17 43.27 -17.85 -13.54
CA LYS A 17 41.98 -17.50 -14.10
C LYS A 17 41.46 -16.42 -13.18
N SER A 18 41.37 -15.18 -13.65
CA SER A 18 40.69 -14.13 -12.90
C SER A 18 39.27 -14.62 -12.67
N ILE A 19 38.96 -15.01 -11.44
CA ILE A 19 37.59 -15.26 -11.02
C ILE A 19 36.87 -13.94 -11.24
N GLN A 20 36.02 -13.91 -12.26
CA GLN A 20 35.06 -12.85 -12.48
C GLN A 20 34.32 -12.69 -11.17
N THR A 21 34.58 -11.58 -10.50
CA THR A 21 33.80 -11.15 -9.36
C THR A 21 32.43 -10.87 -9.94
N PHE A 22 31.49 -11.80 -9.74
CA PHE A 22 30.08 -11.53 -9.95
C PHE A 22 29.75 -10.32 -9.07
N THR A 23 29.68 -9.15 -9.68
CA THR A 23 28.98 -8.02 -9.10
C THR A 23 27.55 -8.52 -8.90
N ASN A 24 27.21 -8.79 -7.63
CA ASN A 24 25.83 -8.88 -7.21
C ASN A 24 25.18 -7.55 -7.60
N ASP A 25 24.55 -7.52 -8.78
CA ASP A 25 23.57 -6.52 -9.10
C ASP A 25 22.60 -6.48 -7.93
N SER A 26 22.54 -5.31 -7.31
CA SER A 26 21.72 -5.05 -6.14
C SER A 26 20.31 -5.60 -6.38
N ILE A 27 19.95 -6.66 -5.67
CA ILE A 27 18.56 -7.04 -5.44
C ILE A 27 17.96 -5.80 -4.78
N SER A 28 17.29 -4.95 -5.55
CA SER A 28 16.55 -3.83 -5.01
C SER A 28 15.45 -4.46 -4.15
N VAL A 29 15.68 -4.53 -2.84
CA VAL A 29 14.68 -5.03 -1.90
C VAL A 29 13.49 -4.09 -2.05
N LYS A 30 12.44 -4.55 -2.75
CA LYS A 30 11.18 -3.82 -2.88
C LYS A 30 10.67 -3.60 -1.47
N LYS A 31 10.88 -2.40 -0.92
CA LYS A 31 10.45 -2.07 0.44
C LYS A 31 8.93 -2.18 0.48
N THR A 32 8.41 -3.08 1.31
CA THR A 32 6.98 -3.25 1.54
C THR A 32 6.57 -2.66 2.88
N LYS A 33 5.35 -2.12 2.96
CA LYS A 33 4.74 -1.62 4.18
C LYS A 33 3.37 -2.27 4.37
N ASN A 34 3.06 -2.66 5.60
CA ASN A 34 1.76 -3.20 5.94
C ASN A 34 0.76 -2.06 6.16
N LEU A 35 -0.33 -2.06 5.39
CA LEU A 35 -1.48 -1.18 5.56
C LEU A 35 -2.59 -1.98 6.25
N LEU A 36 -2.82 -1.71 7.53
CA LEU A 36 -3.88 -2.33 8.33
C LEU A 36 -5.09 -1.41 8.36
N VAL A 37 -6.24 -1.91 7.90
CA VAL A 37 -7.51 -1.19 7.88
C VAL A 37 -8.50 -1.91 8.79
N LYS A 38 -9.18 -1.13 9.65
CA LYS A 38 -10.24 -1.62 10.54
C LYS A 38 -11.57 -0.97 10.18
N VAL A 39 -12.51 -1.75 9.65
CA VAL A 39 -13.84 -1.32 9.16
C VAL A 39 -14.85 -2.44 9.41
N ASP A 40 -16.12 -2.22 9.10
CA ASP A 40 -17.16 -3.25 9.18
C ASP A 40 -16.79 -4.48 8.33
N GLU A 41 -17.06 -5.70 8.83
CA GLU A 41 -16.78 -6.94 8.09
C GLU A 41 -17.50 -6.98 6.73
N GLU A 42 -18.71 -6.45 6.64
CA GLU A 42 -19.48 -6.34 5.40
C GLU A 42 -18.72 -5.57 4.32
N VAL A 43 -18.04 -4.48 4.69
CA VAL A 43 -17.23 -3.66 3.76
C VAL A 43 -16.01 -4.43 3.28
N ILE A 44 -15.41 -5.22 4.16
CA ILE A 44 -14.29 -6.10 3.80
C ILE A 44 -14.76 -7.18 2.82
N ASP A 45 -15.87 -7.84 3.12
CA ASP A 45 -16.36 -8.94 2.29
C ASP A 45 -16.85 -8.46 0.94
N GLU A 46 -17.50 -7.30 0.88
CA GLU A 46 -17.84 -6.66 -0.37
C GLU A 46 -16.59 -6.35 -1.20
N PHE A 47 -15.57 -5.73 -0.61
CA PHE A 47 -14.32 -5.47 -1.31
C PHE A 47 -13.73 -6.76 -1.90
N LYS A 48 -13.77 -7.87 -1.16
CA LYS A 48 -13.28 -9.17 -1.63
C LYS A 48 -14.12 -9.72 -2.80
N VAL A 49 -15.44 -9.64 -2.70
CA VAL A 49 -16.37 -10.11 -3.74
C VAL A 49 -16.16 -9.32 -5.03
N VAL A 50 -16.15 -7.99 -4.94
CA VAL A 50 -15.94 -7.12 -6.10
C VAL A 50 -14.56 -7.37 -6.72
N ALA A 51 -13.52 -7.53 -5.89
CA ALA A 51 -12.18 -7.89 -6.37
C ALA A 51 -12.19 -9.20 -7.17
N PHE A 52 -12.78 -10.27 -6.62
CA PHE A 52 -12.83 -11.57 -7.29
C PHE A 52 -13.61 -11.50 -8.61
N GLU A 53 -14.78 -10.86 -8.58
CA GLU A 53 -15.62 -10.70 -9.77
C GLU A 53 -14.94 -9.87 -10.86
N TYR A 54 -14.13 -8.87 -10.50
CA TYR A 54 -13.31 -8.12 -11.47
C TYR A 54 -12.39 -9.07 -12.25
N TYR A 55 -11.53 -9.85 -11.58
CA TYR A 55 -10.58 -10.74 -12.29
C TYR A 55 -11.25 -11.89 -13.02
N LYS A 56 -12.40 -12.36 -12.52
CA LYS A 56 -13.22 -13.36 -13.21
C LYS A 56 -13.76 -12.78 -14.53
N LYS A 57 -14.34 -11.57 -14.50
CA LYS A 57 -14.88 -10.90 -15.70
C LYS A 57 -13.80 -10.53 -16.71
N THR A 58 -12.64 -10.07 -16.26
CA THR A 58 -11.50 -9.72 -17.14
C THR A 58 -10.66 -10.92 -17.57
N LYS A 59 -10.98 -12.14 -17.11
CA LYS A 59 -10.23 -13.38 -17.38
C LYS A 59 -8.76 -13.34 -16.94
N GLN A 60 -8.48 -12.62 -15.86
CA GLN A 60 -7.13 -12.42 -15.29
C GLN A 60 -6.99 -13.04 -13.90
N LEU A 61 -7.66 -14.16 -13.63
CA LEU A 61 -7.64 -14.83 -12.32
C LEU A 61 -6.23 -15.19 -11.82
N SER A 62 -5.25 -15.37 -12.73
CA SER A 62 -3.84 -15.59 -12.35
C SER A 62 -3.19 -14.42 -11.62
N LEU A 63 -3.71 -13.20 -11.78
CA LEU A 63 -3.24 -11.99 -11.11
C LEU A 63 -4.02 -11.69 -9.82
N PHE A 64 -5.03 -12.49 -9.49
CA PHE A 64 -5.93 -12.22 -8.39
C PHE A 64 -5.18 -12.23 -7.05
N SER A 65 -5.14 -11.05 -6.43
CA SER A 65 -4.92 -10.90 -5.00
C SER A 65 -5.55 -9.59 -4.53
N PHE A 66 -5.98 -9.53 -3.27
CA PHE A 66 -6.55 -8.30 -2.70
C PHE A 66 -5.56 -7.14 -2.72
N ARG A 67 -4.26 -7.43 -2.61
CA ARG A 67 -3.18 -6.44 -2.71
C ARG A 67 -3.10 -5.87 -4.13
N HIS A 68 -3.14 -6.74 -5.15
CA HIS A 68 -3.11 -6.34 -6.56
C HIS A 68 -4.35 -5.54 -6.93
N TYR A 69 -5.51 -6.00 -6.47
CA TYR A 69 -6.76 -5.27 -6.67
C TYR A 69 -6.74 -3.89 -6.02
N LEU A 70 -6.28 -3.78 -4.78
CA LEU A 70 -6.17 -2.47 -4.13
C LEU A 70 -5.25 -1.54 -4.94
N ALA A 71 -4.07 -2.01 -5.37
CA ALA A 71 -3.17 -1.20 -6.18
C ALA A 71 -3.78 -0.75 -7.52
N LEU A 72 -4.53 -1.64 -8.20
CA LEU A 72 -5.28 -1.31 -9.41
C LEU A 72 -6.33 -0.23 -9.16
N VAL A 73 -7.09 -0.34 -8.06
CA VAL A 73 -8.10 0.63 -7.66
C VAL A 73 -7.45 1.98 -7.37
N LEU A 74 -6.32 2.01 -6.66
CA LEU A 74 -5.60 3.26 -6.38
C LEU A 74 -5.15 3.97 -7.66
N TYR A 75 -4.70 3.26 -8.70
CA TYR A 75 -4.39 3.89 -9.99
C TYR A 75 -5.62 4.48 -10.68
N ASN A 76 -6.75 3.76 -10.66
CA ASN A 76 -8.02 4.27 -11.19
C ASN A 76 -8.48 5.54 -10.45
N MET A 77 -8.36 5.55 -9.12
CA MET A 77 -8.67 6.72 -8.31
C MET A 77 -7.72 7.88 -8.60
N GLU A 78 -6.43 7.62 -8.80
CA GLU A 78 -5.45 8.65 -9.16
C GLU A 78 -5.86 9.37 -10.46
N ASP A 79 -6.23 8.60 -11.48
CA ASP A 79 -6.71 9.14 -12.74
C ASP A 79 -8.01 9.94 -12.58
N SER A 80 -8.96 9.41 -11.81
CA SER A 80 -10.22 10.09 -11.51
C SER A 80 -9.99 11.41 -10.76
N PHE A 81 -9.08 11.41 -9.79
CA PHE A 81 -8.76 12.56 -8.95
C PHE A 81 -7.97 13.61 -9.72
N LYS A 82 -7.03 13.22 -10.60
CA LYS A 82 -6.36 14.17 -11.50
C LYS A 82 -7.36 14.89 -12.40
N LYS A 83 -8.39 14.19 -12.88
CA LYS A 83 -9.47 14.81 -13.67
C LYS A 83 -10.35 15.74 -12.83
N SER A 84 -10.66 15.36 -11.60
CA SER A 84 -11.61 16.08 -10.75
C SER A 84 -11.00 17.26 -9.98
N TYR A 85 -9.75 17.12 -9.56
CA TYR A 85 -9.04 18.04 -8.64
C TYR A 85 -7.76 18.63 -9.26
N GLY A 86 -7.40 18.22 -10.48
CA GLY A 86 -6.21 18.69 -11.20
C GLY A 86 -4.90 18.06 -10.75
N THR A 87 -4.70 17.84 -9.45
CA THR A 87 -3.45 17.30 -8.91
C THR A 87 -3.65 16.36 -7.72
N ILE A 88 -2.62 15.55 -7.46
CA ILE A 88 -2.57 14.59 -6.35
C ILE A 88 -1.55 15.08 -5.34
N LEU A 89 -2.04 15.51 -4.18
CA LEU A 89 -1.26 16.15 -3.13
C LEU A 89 -0.71 15.14 -2.14
N MET A 90 0.50 15.39 -1.65
CA MET A 90 1.12 14.61 -0.59
C MET A 90 0.81 15.28 0.76
N PRO A 91 0.37 14.54 1.79
CA PRO A 91 0.26 15.11 3.12
C PRO A 91 1.65 15.46 3.67
N ASP A 92 1.75 16.61 4.32
CA ASP A 92 2.90 16.93 5.16
C ASP A 92 2.89 16.13 6.48
N GLU A 93 3.89 16.35 7.31
CA GLU A 93 4.02 15.64 8.60
C GLU A 93 2.85 15.89 9.55
N ASP A 94 2.24 17.07 9.51
CA ASP A 94 1.15 17.42 10.40
C ASP A 94 -0.14 16.73 9.99
N TYR A 95 -0.41 16.62 8.68
CA TYR A 95 -1.48 15.78 8.15
C TYR A 95 -1.23 14.30 8.42
N LEU A 96 0.02 13.81 8.30
CA LEU A 96 0.34 12.43 8.65
C LEU A 96 0.04 12.13 10.12
N LYS A 97 0.38 13.05 11.04
CA LYS A 97 0.00 12.94 12.46
C LYS A 97 -1.52 12.99 12.62
N PHE A 98 -2.19 13.90 11.94
CA PHE A 98 -3.66 14.02 11.95
C PHE A 98 -4.35 12.70 11.57
N TYR A 99 -3.89 12.04 10.50
CA TYR A 99 -4.45 10.76 10.05
C TYR A 99 -4.15 9.57 10.98
N GLN A 100 -3.16 9.70 11.86
CA GLN A 100 -2.83 8.72 12.90
C GLN A 100 -3.56 8.98 14.21
N ARG A 101 -4.14 10.18 14.41
CA ARG A 101 -4.92 10.47 15.61
C ARG A 101 -6.09 9.50 15.67
N ARG A 102 -6.14 8.69 16.72
CA ARG A 102 -7.36 7.97 17.10
C ARG A 102 -8.36 9.04 17.50
N GLY A 103 -9.30 9.36 16.61
CA GLY A 103 -10.38 10.29 16.92
C GLY A 103 -11.10 9.81 18.18
N ASN A 104 -11.09 10.63 19.22
CA ASN A 104 -12.01 10.49 20.34
C ASN A 104 -13.42 10.40 19.74
N LYS A 105 -14.09 9.27 20.00
CA LYS A 105 -15.50 8.96 19.72
C LYS A 105 -16.16 10.04 18.84
N ALA A 106 -15.92 9.98 17.53
CA ALA A 106 -16.86 10.57 16.61
C ALA A 106 -18.21 9.95 16.99
N SER A 107 -19.21 10.79 17.25
CA SER A 107 -20.60 10.39 17.41
C SER A 107 -21.01 9.66 16.15
N ILE A 108 -20.72 8.36 16.12
CA ILE A 108 -21.41 7.40 15.28
C ILE A 108 -22.82 7.43 15.87
N GLU A 109 -23.66 8.30 15.32
CA GLU A 109 -25.11 8.16 15.39
C GLU A 109 -25.40 6.67 15.30
N GLU A 110 -26.11 6.15 16.29
CA GLU A 110 -26.44 4.74 16.54
C GLU A 110 -26.54 3.92 15.24
N ARG A 111 -25.38 3.48 14.74
CA ARG A 111 -25.31 2.43 13.74
C ARG A 111 -25.38 1.17 14.58
N ASP A 112 -26.35 0.31 14.24
CA ASP A 112 -26.46 -1.07 14.73
C ASP A 112 -25.07 -1.64 14.99
N ILE A 113 -24.87 -2.35 16.10
CA ILE A 113 -23.57 -2.89 16.53
C ILE A 113 -22.94 -3.68 15.37
N LYS A 114 -22.11 -3.02 14.57
CA LYS A 114 -21.47 -3.64 13.41
C LYS A 114 -20.24 -4.40 13.88
N VAL A 115 -20.12 -5.64 13.44
CA VAL A 115 -18.93 -6.45 13.70
C VAL A 115 -17.76 -5.81 12.94
N MET A 116 -16.79 -5.31 13.70
CA MET A 116 -15.60 -4.66 13.15
C MET A 116 -14.56 -5.72 12.78
N GLY A 117 -14.18 -5.76 11.51
CA GLY A 117 -13.11 -6.62 11.00
C GLY A 117 -11.81 -5.88 10.76
N ASN A 118 -10.75 -6.64 10.44
CA ASN A 118 -9.48 -6.10 9.98
C ASN A 118 -9.11 -6.70 8.63
N ILE A 119 -8.63 -5.86 7.71
CA ILE A 119 -7.98 -6.30 6.47
C ILE A 119 -6.58 -5.69 6.39
N SER A 120 -5.61 -6.51 6.00
CA SER A 120 -4.19 -6.14 6.00
C SER A 120 -3.60 -6.32 4.60
N PHE A 121 -2.98 -5.26 4.09
CA PHE A 121 -2.33 -5.27 2.78
C PHE A 121 -0.83 -5.02 2.95
N LEU A 122 -0.01 -6.05 2.70
CA LEU A 122 1.43 -5.86 2.57
C LEU A 122 1.74 -5.38 1.15
N LEU A 123 1.96 -4.07 1.00
CA LEU A 123 2.10 -3.42 -0.30
C LEU A 123 3.52 -2.89 -0.50
N PRO A 124 4.05 -2.87 -1.74
CA PRO A 124 5.18 -2.01 -2.09
C PRO A 124 4.94 -0.56 -1.65
N LEU A 125 6.00 0.10 -1.17
CA LEU A 125 5.93 1.44 -0.57
C LEU A 125 5.21 2.45 -1.48
N LYS A 126 5.45 2.40 -2.79
CA LYS A 126 4.80 3.27 -3.78
C LYS A 126 3.26 3.26 -3.71
N TYR A 127 2.66 2.10 -3.43
CA TYR A 127 1.19 2.00 -3.33
C TYR A 127 0.69 2.45 -1.97
N THR A 128 1.48 2.22 -0.92
CA THR A 128 1.16 2.80 0.40
C THR A 128 1.22 4.32 0.35
N GLU A 129 2.23 4.91 -0.29
CA GLU A 129 2.33 6.35 -0.51
C GLU A 129 1.18 6.87 -1.37
N LEU A 130 0.84 6.18 -2.47
CA LEU A 130 -0.31 6.54 -3.30
C LEU A 130 -1.61 6.53 -2.48
N TYR A 131 -1.81 5.55 -1.62
CA TYR A 131 -2.97 5.51 -0.71
C TYR A 131 -3.05 6.78 0.14
N TYR A 132 -1.95 7.18 0.79
CA TYR A 132 -1.92 8.38 1.64
C TYR A 132 -2.12 9.66 0.83
N ARG A 133 -1.56 9.75 -0.39
CA ARG A 133 -1.75 10.90 -1.28
C ARG A 133 -3.21 11.04 -1.71
N LEU A 134 -3.85 9.95 -2.10
CA LEU A 134 -5.26 9.96 -2.49
C LEU A 134 -6.15 10.27 -1.30
N MET A 135 -5.87 9.67 -0.14
CA MET A 135 -6.57 9.97 1.10
C MET A 135 -6.50 11.46 1.45
N HIS A 136 -5.31 12.04 1.38
CA HIS A 136 -5.10 13.46 1.65
C HIS A 136 -5.81 14.35 0.63
N THR A 137 -5.65 14.04 -0.66
CA THR A 137 -6.31 14.77 -1.75
C THR A 137 -7.83 14.74 -1.60
N TYR A 138 -8.41 13.60 -1.23
CA TYR A 138 -9.85 13.50 -0.95
C TYR A 138 -10.23 14.32 0.28
N TYR A 139 -9.44 14.24 1.35
CA TYR A 139 -9.72 14.95 2.60
C TYR A 139 -9.83 16.46 2.38
N ILE A 140 -8.80 17.08 1.81
CA ILE A 140 -8.77 18.54 1.63
C ILE A 140 -9.86 19.04 0.67
N ASN A 141 -10.27 18.23 -0.31
CA ASN A 141 -11.26 18.62 -1.31
C ASN A 141 -12.71 18.34 -0.88
N LYS A 142 -12.95 17.34 -0.03
CA LYS A 142 -14.32 16.85 0.28
C LYS A 142 -14.63 16.73 1.77
N MET A 143 -13.62 16.54 2.62
CA MET A 143 -13.79 16.19 4.03
C MET A 143 -13.06 17.15 5.00
N ALA A 144 -12.60 18.31 4.53
CA ALA A 144 -11.83 19.26 5.33
C ALA A 144 -12.61 19.82 6.55
N HIS A 145 -13.93 19.68 6.53
CA HIS A 145 -14.80 20.02 7.66
C HIS A 145 -14.70 19.01 8.82
N LEU A 146 -14.13 17.82 8.60
CA LEU A 146 -13.97 16.81 9.65
C LEU A 146 -12.76 17.13 10.53
N SER A 147 -13.00 17.12 11.84
CA SER A 147 -11.98 17.25 12.89
C SER A 147 -11.13 16.00 13.10
N SER A 148 -11.49 14.89 12.44
CA SER A 148 -10.69 13.67 12.35
C SER A 148 -10.95 12.98 11.02
N TYR A 149 -9.89 12.40 10.46
CA TYR A 149 -9.99 11.57 9.27
C TYR A 149 -8.94 10.46 9.35
N SER A 150 -9.25 9.27 8.84
CA SER A 150 -8.41 8.09 9.05
C SER A 150 -8.32 7.21 7.81
N ILE A 151 -7.31 6.33 7.80
CA ILE A 151 -7.16 5.31 6.76
C ILE A 151 -8.41 4.43 6.62
N SER A 152 -9.11 4.15 7.72
CA SER A 152 -10.36 3.38 7.72
C SER A 152 -11.49 4.13 7.05
N GLN A 153 -11.67 5.42 7.36
CA GLN A 153 -12.68 6.26 6.68
C GLN A 153 -12.41 6.38 5.18
N PHE A 154 -11.15 6.46 4.77
CA PHE A 154 -10.81 6.46 3.35
C PHE A 154 -11.10 5.11 2.69
N PHE A 155 -10.98 3.99 3.41
CA PHE A 155 -11.32 2.68 2.87
C PHE A 155 -12.83 2.53 2.59
N TYR A 156 -13.71 3.14 3.41
CA TYR A 156 -15.14 3.21 3.07
C TYR A 156 -15.35 3.93 1.74
N PHE A 157 -14.66 5.05 1.51
CA PHE A 157 -14.71 5.75 0.23
C PHE A 157 -14.16 4.92 -0.93
N ILE A 158 -13.08 4.16 -0.74
CA ILE A 158 -12.59 3.21 -1.75
C ILE A 158 -13.69 2.21 -2.12
N ASN A 159 -14.39 1.68 -1.12
CA ASN A 159 -15.46 0.72 -1.34
C ASN A 159 -16.67 1.34 -2.08
N GLU A 160 -17.02 2.60 -1.79
CA GLU A 160 -18.01 3.36 -2.56
C GLU A 160 -17.55 3.63 -3.99
N TYR A 161 -16.28 3.96 -4.19
CA TYR A 161 -15.69 4.23 -5.50
C TYR A 161 -15.77 2.99 -6.40
N ILE A 162 -15.41 1.80 -5.91
CA ILE A 162 -15.43 0.57 -6.74
C ILE A 162 -16.84 0.09 -7.11
N ARG A 163 -17.89 0.56 -6.41
CA ARG A 163 -19.29 0.28 -6.78
C ARG A 163 -19.76 1.07 -8.01
N THR A 164 -19.15 2.23 -8.25
CA THR A 164 -19.63 3.21 -9.23
C THR A 164 -18.67 3.44 -10.39
N ALA A 165 -17.38 3.19 -10.18
CA ALA A 165 -16.36 3.40 -11.20
C ALA A 165 -16.26 2.23 -12.17
N ASP A 166 -16.16 2.54 -13.46
CA ASP A 166 -15.69 1.59 -14.47
C ASP A 166 -14.16 1.52 -14.41
N LEU A 167 -13.65 0.44 -13.80
CA LEU A 167 -12.22 0.28 -13.54
C LEU A 167 -11.46 -0.10 -14.81
N LYS A 168 -10.60 0.81 -15.26
CA LYS A 168 -9.61 0.53 -16.31
C LYS A 168 -8.57 -0.46 -15.81
N HIS A 169 -8.09 -1.27 -16.73
CA HIS A 169 -6.95 -2.14 -16.47
C HIS A 169 -5.67 -1.32 -16.41
N TYR A 170 -4.85 -1.57 -15.38
CA TYR A 170 -3.48 -1.06 -15.26
C TYR A 170 -2.53 -2.24 -15.02
N GLU A 171 -1.32 -2.11 -15.55
CA GLU A 171 -0.24 -3.01 -15.19
C GLU A 171 0.21 -2.73 -13.75
N VAL A 172 -0.05 -3.68 -12.85
CA VAL A 172 0.27 -3.55 -11.43
C VAL A 172 1.40 -4.51 -11.10
N HIS A 173 2.53 -3.95 -10.70
CA HIS A 173 3.67 -4.73 -10.21
C HIS A 173 3.64 -4.79 -8.69
N ILE A 174 3.30 -5.95 -8.14
CA ILE A 174 3.39 -6.23 -6.70
C ILE A 174 4.77 -6.81 -6.35
#